data_AF-A0A6B0VN12-F1
#
_entry.id   AF-A0A6B0VN12-F1
#
_cell.length_a   1.000
_cell.length_b   1.000
_cell.length_c   1.000
_cell.angle_alpha   90.00
_cell.angle_beta   90.00
_cell.angle_gamma   90.00
#
_symmetry.space_group_name_H-M   'P 1'
#
loop_
_entity.id
_entity.type
_entity.pdbx_description
1 polymer ?
#
loop_
_entity_poly.entity_id
_entity_poly.type
_entity_poly.pdbx_seq_one_letter_code
_entity_poly.pdbx_strand_id
1 'polypeptide(L)'
;MERFDDENTSRSRRIDHLEDEVATLARDLRAADESGDEFRAQFEAVVGELQALLAERNGGYGTINTRSGGTITPLSADPADVSIDDIAHALANLTRFTGQGTEPYSVARHSVHVSHEVEARGGSPAAIRWGLLHDATEAYLANVPAPVKETLPGYTHAEASLAATVRDAFDLDLSSADERLVDAADSDVGRYELAVHFPDAGHEKPALEYDPGVLGGDAADELFLRRARALGVE
;
A
#
# COMPACT_ATOMS: atom_id res chain seq x y z
N MET A 1 -17.95 17.09 33.19
CA MET A 1 -16.81 16.92 34.11
C MET A 1 -16.38 15.45 34.10
N GLU A 2 -17.27 14.50 34.41
CA GLU A 2 -16.97 13.06 34.40
C GLU A 2 -16.46 12.49 33.05
N ARG A 3 -17.01 12.89 31.90
CA ARG A 3 -16.57 12.40 30.57
C ARG A 3 -15.15 12.86 30.18
N PHE A 4 -14.76 14.06 30.61
CA PHE A 4 -13.43 14.61 30.36
C PHE A 4 -12.37 13.95 31.25
N ASP A 5 -12.74 13.61 32.50
CA ASP A 5 -11.84 12.91 33.42
C ASP A 5 -11.58 11.46 32.96
N ASP A 6 -12.57 10.79 32.38
CA ASP A 6 -12.44 9.40 31.87
C ASP A 6 -11.59 9.32 30.58
N GLU A 7 -11.81 10.24 29.63
CA GLU A 7 -10.98 10.34 28.41
C GLU A 7 -9.50 10.65 28.73
N ASN A 8 -9.26 11.56 29.68
CA ASN A 8 -7.90 11.92 30.07
C ASN A 8 -7.20 10.77 30.81
N THR A 9 -7.94 10.05 31.67
CA THR A 9 -7.43 8.84 32.33
C THR A 9 -7.13 7.73 31.33
N SER A 10 -7.97 7.55 30.31
CA SER A 10 -7.75 6.58 29.22
C SER A 10 -6.49 6.92 28.42
N ARG A 11 -6.32 8.19 28.06
CA ARG A 11 -5.14 8.68 27.34
C ARG A 11 -3.85 8.48 28.13
N SER A 12 -3.86 8.79 29.44
CA SER A 12 -2.68 8.57 30.29
C SER A 12 -2.28 7.10 30.33
N ARG A 13 -3.23 6.17 30.48
CA ARG A 13 -2.91 4.72 30.46
C ARG A 13 -2.30 4.26 29.14
N ARG A 14 -2.76 4.80 28.01
CA ARG A 14 -2.20 4.49 26.67
C ARG A 14 -0.75 4.98 26.56
N ILE A 15 -0.46 6.18 27.06
CA ILE A 15 0.90 6.73 27.10
C ILE A 15 1.81 5.87 27.99
N ASP A 16 1.37 5.51 29.20
CA ASP A 16 2.16 4.66 30.11
C ASP A 16 2.48 3.31 29.46
N HIS A 17 1.49 2.68 28.79
CA HIS A 17 1.71 1.43 28.06
C HIS A 17 2.72 1.59 26.90
N LEU A 18 2.65 2.69 26.16
CA LEU A 18 3.62 2.98 25.09
C LEU A 18 5.04 3.16 25.62
N GLU A 19 5.22 3.76 26.80
CA GLU A 19 6.55 3.88 27.42
C GLU A 19 7.15 2.49 27.68
N ASP A 20 6.34 1.54 28.17
CA ASP A 20 6.75 0.15 28.40
C ASP A 20 7.06 -0.59 27.08
N GLU A 21 6.25 -0.41 26.04
CA GLU A 21 6.46 -1.01 24.72
C GLU A 21 7.73 -0.48 24.04
N VAL A 22 7.97 0.84 24.07
CA VAL A 22 9.21 1.44 23.55
C VAL A 22 10.43 0.93 24.33
N ALA A 23 10.32 0.77 25.65
CA ALA A 23 11.38 0.18 26.46
C ALA A 23 11.64 -1.30 26.10
N THR A 24 10.60 -2.03 25.68
CA THR A 24 10.72 -3.41 25.17
C THR A 24 11.46 -3.44 23.85
N LEU A 25 10.98 -2.72 22.83
CA LEU A 25 11.66 -2.61 21.53
C LEU A 25 13.13 -2.21 21.67
N ALA A 26 13.45 -1.27 22.59
CA ALA A 26 14.82 -0.84 22.85
C ALA A 26 15.70 -1.90 23.53
N ARG A 27 15.11 -2.85 24.28
CA ARG A 27 15.84 -4.01 24.81
C ARG A 27 16.09 -5.03 23.70
N ASP A 28 15.10 -5.32 22.87
CA ASP A 28 15.18 -6.37 21.85
C ASP A 28 16.16 -5.98 20.73
N LEU A 29 16.14 -4.71 20.32
CA LEU A 29 17.16 -4.13 19.43
C LEU A 29 18.60 -4.29 19.94
N ARG A 30 18.81 -4.25 21.26
CA ARG A 30 20.14 -4.43 21.87
C ARG A 30 20.52 -5.90 21.97
N ALA A 31 19.54 -6.79 22.14
CA ALA A 31 19.73 -8.22 22.29
C ALA A 31 19.96 -8.92 20.94
N ALA A 32 19.48 -8.35 19.84
CA ALA A 32 19.49 -8.94 18.49
C ALA A 32 18.80 -10.33 18.44
N ASP A 33 17.77 -10.53 19.26
CA ASP A 33 17.26 -11.85 19.66
C ASP A 33 15.92 -12.24 19.01
N GLU A 34 15.38 -11.44 18.09
CA GLU A 34 14.05 -11.66 17.50
C GLU A 34 14.04 -11.99 16.01
N SER A 35 12.99 -12.72 15.59
CA SER A 35 12.65 -12.86 14.18
C SER A 35 12.27 -11.49 13.61
N GLY A 36 12.78 -11.14 12.43
CA GLY A 36 12.63 -9.78 11.87
C GLY A 36 11.18 -9.33 11.68
N ASP A 37 10.27 -10.27 11.46
CA ASP A 37 8.86 -9.99 11.19
C ASP A 37 8.06 -9.65 12.46
N GLU A 38 8.28 -10.38 13.55
CA GLU A 38 7.61 -10.12 14.84
C GLU A 38 8.06 -8.77 15.41
N PHE A 39 9.37 -8.51 15.40
CA PHE A 39 9.93 -7.23 15.83
C PHE A 39 9.33 -6.07 15.02
N ARG A 40 9.26 -6.22 13.69
CA ARG A 40 8.69 -5.18 12.83
C ARG A 40 7.20 -4.96 13.11
N ALA A 41 6.43 -6.02 13.31
CA ALA A 41 5.01 -5.90 13.64
C ALA A 41 4.79 -5.14 14.95
N GLN A 42 5.58 -5.44 15.98
CA GLN A 42 5.52 -4.70 17.25
C GLN A 42 5.95 -3.24 17.10
N PHE A 43 7.05 -2.99 16.38
CA PHE A 43 7.52 -1.64 16.10
C PHE A 43 6.44 -0.78 15.41
N GLU A 44 5.82 -1.31 14.36
CA GLU A 44 4.78 -0.61 13.61
C GLU A 44 3.49 -0.41 14.43
N ALA A 45 3.15 -1.34 15.32
CA ALA A 45 2.02 -1.17 16.25
C ALA A 45 2.25 0.00 17.24
N VAL A 46 3.45 0.10 17.81
CA VAL A 46 3.84 1.22 18.69
C VAL A 46 3.81 2.55 17.94
N VAL A 47 4.36 2.58 16.73
CA VAL A 47 4.37 3.80 15.90
C VAL A 47 2.94 4.21 15.50
N GLY A 48 2.08 3.26 15.12
CA GLY A 48 0.68 3.52 14.78
C GLY A 48 -0.10 4.14 15.94
N GLU A 49 0.11 3.63 17.15
CA GLU A 49 -0.53 4.18 18.35
C GLU A 49 0.00 5.58 18.73
N LEU A 50 1.30 5.84 18.55
CA LEU A 50 1.86 7.20 18.66
C LEU A 50 1.25 8.16 17.62
N GLN A 51 1.04 7.71 16.39
CA GLN A 51 0.38 8.49 15.34
C GLN A 51 -1.08 8.79 15.70
N ALA A 52 -1.82 7.84 16.28
CA ALA A 52 -3.19 8.04 16.74
C ALA A 52 -3.28 9.08 17.86
N LEU A 53 -2.41 9.00 18.87
CA LEU A 53 -2.34 10.01 19.94
C LEU A 53 -1.94 11.40 19.42
N LEU A 54 -1.07 11.46 18.40
CA LEU A 54 -0.73 12.71 17.73
C LEU A 54 -1.93 13.28 16.96
N ALA A 55 -2.67 12.44 16.25
CA ALA A 55 -3.89 12.83 15.55
C ALA A 55 -4.94 13.37 16.53
N GLU A 56 -5.21 12.68 17.64
CA GLU A 56 -6.11 13.16 18.70
C GLU A 56 -5.69 14.53 19.24
N ARG A 57 -4.37 14.73 19.46
CA ARG A 57 -3.83 16.04 19.88
C ARG A 57 -4.10 17.12 18.84
N ASN A 58 -4.07 16.77 17.55
CA ASN A 58 -4.30 17.68 16.44
C ASN A 58 -5.80 17.89 16.13
N GLY A 59 -6.71 17.23 16.85
CA GLY A 59 -8.15 17.28 16.62
C GLY A 59 -8.68 16.26 15.61
N GLY A 60 -7.88 15.25 15.27
CA GLY A 60 -8.19 14.19 14.32
C GLY A 60 -7.11 14.03 13.24
N TYR A 61 -7.25 13.00 12.40
CA TYR A 61 -6.44 12.86 11.20
C TYR A 61 -6.86 13.90 10.15
N GLY A 62 -5.89 14.33 9.34
CA GLY A 62 -6.10 15.33 8.29
C GLY A 62 -6.72 14.73 7.02
N THR A 63 -7.58 15.52 6.38
CA THR A 63 -8.28 15.16 5.15
C THR A 63 -7.58 15.77 3.92
N ILE A 64 -7.60 15.04 2.80
CA ILE A 64 -7.15 15.53 1.49
C ILE A 64 -8.33 15.57 0.49
N ASN A 65 -8.25 16.44 -0.50
CA ASN A 65 -9.22 16.47 -1.61
C ASN A 65 -8.87 15.40 -2.65
N THR A 66 -9.89 14.79 -3.26
CA THR A 66 -9.71 13.82 -4.35
C THR A 66 -9.99 14.45 -5.72
N ARG A 67 -9.59 13.77 -6.80
CA ARG A 67 -9.75 14.27 -8.18
C ARG A 67 -11.23 14.41 -8.56
N SER A 68 -12.09 13.53 -8.08
CA SER A 68 -13.54 13.55 -8.26
C SER A 68 -14.23 14.74 -7.57
N GLY A 69 -13.50 15.49 -6.73
CA GLY A 69 -14.01 16.63 -5.96
C GLY A 69 -14.54 16.25 -4.58
N GLY A 70 -14.35 15.00 -4.16
CA GLY A 70 -14.60 14.53 -2.81
C GLY A 70 -13.41 14.75 -1.88
N THR A 71 -13.44 14.06 -0.75
CA THR A 71 -12.39 14.10 0.26
C THR A 71 -12.19 12.73 0.87
N ILE A 72 -10.98 12.44 1.32
CA ILE A 72 -10.65 11.23 2.07
C ILE A 72 -9.71 11.59 3.21
N THR A 73 -9.81 10.86 4.32
CA THR A 73 -8.87 10.95 5.46
C THR A 73 -7.99 9.71 5.44
N PRO A 74 -6.81 9.70 4.79
CA PRO A 74 -6.11 8.45 4.43
C PRO A 74 -5.76 7.53 5.60
N LEU A 75 -5.47 8.11 6.77
CA LEU A 75 -5.11 7.36 7.98
C LEU A 75 -6.33 6.91 8.83
N SER A 76 -7.55 7.23 8.38
CA SER A 76 -8.81 6.81 8.99
C SER A 76 -9.93 6.83 7.94
N ALA A 77 -9.67 6.20 6.79
CA ALA A 77 -10.54 6.27 5.62
C ALA A 77 -11.81 5.42 5.81
N ASP A 78 -12.93 5.94 5.30
CA ASP A 78 -14.16 5.16 5.13
C ASP A 78 -14.14 4.48 3.75
N PRO A 79 -14.56 3.21 3.62
CA PRO A 79 -14.67 2.55 2.32
C PRO A 79 -15.48 3.35 1.28
N ALA A 80 -16.47 4.14 1.71
CA ALA A 80 -17.29 4.97 0.83
C ALA A 80 -16.55 6.16 0.21
N ASP A 81 -15.38 6.55 0.76
CA ASP A 81 -14.54 7.63 0.23
C ASP A 81 -13.53 7.12 -0.82
N VAL A 82 -13.42 5.79 -1.00
CA VAL A 82 -12.51 5.17 -1.96
C VAL A 82 -13.18 5.09 -3.33
N SER A 83 -12.48 5.54 -4.37
CA SER A 83 -13.02 5.62 -5.73
C SER A 83 -12.02 5.08 -6.75
N ILE A 84 -12.49 4.20 -7.64
CA ILE A 84 -11.64 3.61 -8.69
C ILE A 84 -11.10 4.67 -9.65
N ASP A 85 -11.89 5.72 -9.94
CA ASP A 85 -11.48 6.84 -10.80
C ASP A 85 -10.40 7.70 -10.14
N ASP A 86 -10.52 7.93 -8.83
CA ASP A 86 -9.51 8.67 -8.07
C ASP A 86 -8.20 7.89 -7.95
N ILE A 87 -8.29 6.57 -7.70
CA ILE A 87 -7.15 5.65 -7.69
C ILE A 87 -6.46 5.66 -9.05
N ALA A 88 -7.20 5.40 -10.13
CA ALA A 88 -6.63 5.32 -11.48
C ALA A 88 -5.92 6.63 -11.86
N HIS A 89 -6.55 7.78 -11.57
CA HIS A 89 -5.95 9.08 -11.85
C HIS A 89 -4.67 9.30 -11.03
N ALA A 90 -4.70 9.06 -9.72
CA ALA A 90 -3.53 9.28 -8.87
C ALA A 90 -2.37 8.35 -9.25
N LEU A 91 -2.64 7.05 -9.38
CA LEU A 91 -1.61 6.05 -9.74
C LEU A 91 -1.02 6.27 -11.13
N ALA A 92 -1.77 6.86 -12.07
CA ALA A 92 -1.25 7.23 -13.38
C ALA A 92 -0.27 8.42 -13.32
N ASN A 93 -0.38 9.28 -12.31
CA ASN A 93 0.50 10.42 -12.09
C ASN A 93 1.68 10.10 -11.14
N LEU A 94 1.58 9.04 -10.35
CA LEU A 94 2.68 8.57 -9.51
C LEU A 94 3.67 7.78 -10.34
N THR A 95 4.92 8.24 -10.37
CA THR A 95 6.00 7.52 -11.05
C THR A 95 6.64 6.50 -10.13
N ARG A 96 6.97 5.33 -10.67
CA ARG A 96 7.82 4.34 -10.02
C ARG A 96 9.28 4.75 -10.10
N PHE A 97 10.10 4.09 -9.29
CA PHE A 97 11.55 4.34 -9.21
C PHE A 97 11.92 5.78 -8.89
N THR A 98 11.01 6.55 -8.25
CA THR A 98 11.15 8.00 -8.04
C THR A 98 11.48 8.79 -9.31
N GLY A 99 11.08 8.28 -10.48
CA GLY A 99 11.31 8.92 -11.77
C GLY A 99 12.73 8.80 -12.30
N GLN A 100 13.56 7.93 -11.72
CA GLN A 100 14.95 7.72 -12.13
C GLN A 100 15.11 6.74 -13.30
N GLY A 101 14.03 6.06 -13.70
CA GLY A 101 14.04 5.16 -14.85
C GLY A 101 14.36 5.90 -16.14
N THR A 102 14.76 5.14 -17.17
CA THR A 102 15.03 5.66 -18.52
C THR A 102 13.87 6.43 -19.16
N GLU A 103 12.65 6.17 -18.70
CA GLU A 103 11.43 6.89 -19.09
C GLU A 103 10.44 6.96 -17.91
N PRO A 104 9.46 7.90 -17.93
CA PRO A 104 8.39 7.93 -16.94
C PRO A 104 7.59 6.62 -16.95
N TYR A 105 7.47 5.99 -15.78
CA TYR A 105 6.78 4.72 -15.63
C TYR A 105 5.85 4.79 -14.42
N SER A 106 4.55 4.76 -14.66
CA SER A 106 3.53 5.01 -13.63
C SER A 106 3.23 3.78 -12.77
N VAL A 107 2.79 3.98 -11.53
CA VAL A 107 2.25 2.93 -10.66
C VAL A 107 1.04 2.23 -11.30
N ALA A 108 0.15 2.99 -11.95
CA ALA A 108 -1.03 2.40 -12.62
C ALA A 108 -0.66 1.34 -13.67
N ARG A 109 0.40 1.57 -14.46
CA ARG A 109 0.88 0.59 -15.45
C ARG A 109 1.39 -0.68 -14.79
N HIS A 110 2.17 -0.52 -13.72
CA HIS A 110 2.66 -1.63 -12.92
C HIS A 110 1.50 -2.48 -12.38
N SER A 111 0.49 -1.87 -11.75
CA SER A 111 -0.64 -2.61 -11.20
C SER A 111 -1.46 -3.36 -12.27
N VAL A 112 -1.57 -2.80 -13.49
CA VAL A 112 -2.20 -3.52 -14.62
C VAL A 112 -1.37 -4.75 -15.01
N HIS A 113 -0.05 -4.64 -15.06
CA HIS A 113 0.84 -5.75 -15.33
C HIS A 113 0.77 -6.84 -14.25
N VAL A 114 0.77 -6.46 -12.96
CA VAL A 114 0.57 -7.40 -11.85
C VAL A 114 -0.77 -8.13 -11.98
N SER A 115 -1.86 -7.41 -12.29
CA SER A 115 -3.17 -8.04 -12.53
C SER A 115 -3.15 -9.06 -13.67
N HIS A 116 -2.42 -8.80 -14.76
CA HIS A 116 -2.30 -9.75 -15.86
C HIS A 116 -1.40 -10.95 -15.52
N GLU A 117 -0.32 -10.74 -14.77
CA GLU A 117 0.54 -11.83 -14.32
C GLU A 117 -0.20 -12.77 -13.36
N VAL A 118 -0.97 -12.21 -12.42
CA VAL A 118 -1.81 -13.02 -11.50
C VAL A 118 -2.83 -13.85 -12.29
N GLU A 119 -3.45 -13.27 -13.33
CA GLU A 119 -4.37 -13.99 -14.22
C GLU A 119 -3.66 -15.12 -14.97
N ALA A 120 -2.48 -14.85 -15.54
CA ALA A 120 -1.70 -15.85 -16.28
C ALA A 120 -1.20 -16.99 -15.38
N ARG A 121 -0.91 -16.71 -14.10
CA ARG A 121 -0.60 -17.72 -13.07
C ARG A 121 -1.81 -18.52 -12.58
N GLY A 122 -3.01 -18.24 -13.08
CA GLY A 122 -4.24 -18.94 -12.70
C GLY A 122 -4.82 -18.50 -11.36
N GLY A 123 -4.61 -17.25 -10.97
CA GLY A 123 -5.19 -16.67 -9.76
C GLY A 123 -6.72 -16.66 -9.76
N SER A 124 -7.32 -16.62 -8.57
CA SER A 124 -8.76 -16.48 -8.42
C SER A 124 -9.24 -15.11 -8.93
N PRO A 125 -10.55 -14.93 -9.23
CA PRO A 125 -11.07 -13.61 -9.59
C PRO A 125 -10.76 -12.53 -8.55
N ALA A 126 -10.78 -12.88 -7.25
CA ALA A 126 -10.41 -11.97 -6.17
C ALA A 126 -8.92 -11.61 -6.22
N ALA A 127 -8.03 -12.60 -6.43
CA ALA A 127 -6.60 -12.36 -6.60
C ALA A 127 -6.31 -11.45 -7.81
N ILE A 128 -6.99 -11.65 -8.95
CA ILE A 128 -6.76 -10.84 -10.15
C ILE A 128 -7.18 -9.38 -9.93
N ARG A 129 -8.29 -9.15 -9.23
CA ARG A 129 -8.74 -7.81 -8.81
C ARG A 129 -7.77 -7.18 -7.81
N TRP A 130 -7.31 -7.95 -6.82
CA TRP A 130 -6.32 -7.48 -5.86
C TRP A 130 -4.98 -7.17 -6.55
N GLY A 131 -4.56 -7.94 -7.54
CA GLY A 131 -3.38 -7.63 -8.36
C GLY A 131 -3.47 -6.25 -9.03
N LEU A 132 -4.68 -5.80 -9.41
CA LEU A 132 -4.88 -4.44 -9.92
C LEU A 132 -4.88 -3.37 -8.81
N LEU A 133 -5.37 -3.70 -7.61
CA LEU A 133 -5.63 -2.78 -6.52
C LEU A 133 -4.58 -2.81 -5.38
N HIS A 134 -3.56 -3.66 -5.46
CA HIS A 134 -2.60 -3.85 -4.36
C HIS A 134 -1.86 -2.57 -3.98
N ASP A 135 -1.55 -1.72 -4.98
CA ASP A 135 -0.93 -0.40 -4.80
C ASP A 135 -1.97 0.75 -4.66
N ALA A 136 -3.26 0.45 -4.55
CA ALA A 136 -4.30 1.50 -4.48
C ALA A 136 -4.10 2.46 -3.30
N THR A 137 -3.47 2.01 -2.21
CA THR A 137 -3.13 2.86 -1.06
C THR A 137 -2.18 4.00 -1.43
N GLU A 138 -1.31 3.81 -2.43
CA GLU A 138 -0.37 4.83 -2.89
C GLU A 138 -1.08 6.05 -3.50
N ALA A 139 -2.32 5.87 -4.00
CA ALA A 139 -3.14 6.99 -4.47
C ALA A 139 -3.37 8.05 -3.39
N TYR A 140 -3.33 7.64 -2.12
CA TYR A 140 -3.62 8.48 -0.96
C TYR A 140 -2.41 8.70 -0.04
N LEU A 141 -1.43 7.79 -0.07
CA LEU A 141 -0.22 7.83 0.78
C LEU A 141 1.08 8.18 0.02
N ALA A 142 1.02 8.27 -1.31
CA ALA A 142 2.14 8.37 -2.25
C ALA A 142 3.02 7.11 -2.32
N ASN A 143 3.62 6.87 -3.49
CA ASN A 143 4.57 5.77 -3.71
C ASN A 143 5.89 5.99 -2.94
N VAL A 144 6.28 5.04 -2.09
CA VAL A 144 7.58 5.03 -1.39
C VAL A 144 8.41 3.83 -1.87
N PRO A 145 9.63 4.04 -2.41
CA PRO A 145 10.49 2.95 -2.86
C PRO A 145 10.79 1.96 -1.76
N ALA A 146 10.81 0.67 -2.10
CA ALA A 146 11.01 -0.43 -1.15
C ALA A 146 12.21 -0.23 -0.18
N PRO A 147 13.42 0.18 -0.61
CA PRO A 147 14.54 0.39 0.32
C PRO A 147 14.31 1.51 1.34
N VAL A 148 13.50 2.52 0.99
CA VAL A 148 13.13 3.59 1.93
C VAL A 148 12.04 3.10 2.88
N LYS A 149 11.05 2.36 2.35
CA LYS A 149 9.92 1.78 3.08
C LYS A 149 10.36 0.87 4.23
N GLU A 150 11.45 0.11 4.03
CA GLU A 150 12.07 -0.76 5.06
C GLU A 150 12.42 0.00 6.36
N THR A 151 12.73 1.29 6.27
CA THR A 151 13.14 2.09 7.43
C THR A 151 12.27 3.32 7.67
N LEU A 152 11.11 3.41 7.01
CA LEU A 152 10.14 4.50 7.16
C LEU A 152 9.07 4.11 8.20
N PRO A 153 9.09 4.64 9.43
CA PRO A 153 8.20 4.20 10.49
C PRO A 153 6.74 4.56 10.23
N GLY A 154 5.84 3.60 10.44
CA GLY A 154 4.38 3.80 10.42
C GLY A 154 3.78 3.89 9.03
N TYR A 155 4.59 3.92 7.97
CA TYR A 155 4.09 3.90 6.61
C TYR A 155 3.48 2.54 6.25
N THR A 156 4.13 1.43 6.65
CA THR A 156 3.58 0.08 6.43
C THR A 156 2.34 -0.19 7.27
N HIS A 157 2.27 0.34 8.49
CA HIS A 157 1.03 0.33 9.28
C HIS A 157 -0.12 1.08 8.58
N ALA A 158 0.15 2.29 8.10
CA ALA A 158 -0.83 3.11 7.39
C ALA A 158 -1.34 2.43 6.11
N GLU A 159 -0.45 1.86 5.30
CA GLU A 159 -0.84 1.09 4.13
C GLU A 159 -1.64 -0.16 4.48
N ALA A 160 -1.24 -0.93 5.51
CA ALA A 160 -1.99 -2.13 5.90
C ALA A 160 -3.43 -1.79 6.32
N SER A 161 -3.59 -0.70 7.08
CA SER A 161 -4.91 -0.19 7.47
C SER A 161 -5.73 0.26 6.25
N LEU A 162 -5.15 1.08 5.37
CA LEU A 162 -5.84 1.57 4.18
C LEU A 162 -6.12 0.46 3.15
N ALA A 163 -5.24 -0.54 3.04
CA ALA A 163 -5.43 -1.71 2.19
C ALA A 163 -6.65 -2.51 2.63
N ALA A 164 -6.89 -2.65 3.94
CA ALA A 164 -8.12 -3.25 4.45
C ALA A 164 -9.35 -2.42 4.02
N THR A 165 -9.32 -1.10 4.17
CA THR A 165 -10.39 -0.21 3.68
C THR A 165 -10.63 -0.34 2.18
N VAL A 166 -9.58 -0.43 1.37
CA VAL A 166 -9.70 -0.64 -0.09
C VAL A 166 -10.35 -1.99 -0.39
N ARG A 167 -9.98 -3.06 0.32
CA ARG A 167 -10.61 -4.38 0.15
C ARG A 167 -12.09 -4.33 0.48
N ASP A 168 -12.46 -3.65 1.56
CA ASP A 168 -13.86 -3.44 1.94
C ASP A 168 -14.63 -2.62 0.89
N ALA A 169 -14.01 -1.57 0.33
CA ALA A 169 -14.63 -0.71 -0.69
C ALA A 169 -14.98 -1.47 -1.98
N PHE A 170 -14.18 -2.49 -2.33
CA PHE A 170 -14.33 -3.26 -3.57
C PHE A 170 -14.79 -4.72 -3.34
N ASP A 171 -15.29 -5.05 -2.13
CA ASP A 171 -15.82 -6.36 -1.76
C ASP A 171 -14.85 -7.52 -2.09
N LEU A 172 -13.60 -7.38 -1.64
CA LEU A 172 -12.53 -8.35 -1.91
C LEU A 172 -12.30 -9.30 -0.73
N ASP A 173 -12.85 -10.51 -0.84
CA ASP A 173 -12.53 -11.63 0.06
C ASP A 173 -11.32 -12.40 -0.49
N LEU A 174 -10.16 -12.23 0.16
CA LEU A 174 -8.88 -12.83 -0.24
C LEU A 174 -8.50 -13.95 0.71
N SER A 175 -8.15 -15.12 0.16
CA SER A 175 -7.45 -16.13 0.92
C SER A 175 -5.97 -15.76 1.07
N SER A 176 -5.29 -16.31 2.08
CA SER A 176 -3.83 -16.14 2.19
C SER A 176 -3.06 -16.73 0.99
N ALA A 177 -3.68 -17.62 0.21
CA ALA A 177 -3.08 -18.12 -1.03
C ALA A 177 -3.16 -17.08 -2.16
N ASP A 178 -4.26 -16.30 -2.21
CA ASP A 178 -4.41 -15.19 -3.15
C ASP A 178 -3.40 -14.09 -2.84
N GLU A 179 -3.26 -13.71 -1.57
CA GLU A 179 -2.28 -12.69 -1.14
C GLU A 179 -0.86 -13.08 -1.56
N ARG A 180 -0.42 -14.30 -1.20
CA ARG A 180 0.92 -14.79 -1.59
C ARG A 180 1.13 -14.84 -3.10
N LEU A 181 0.09 -15.14 -3.88
CA LEU A 181 0.19 -15.15 -5.34
C LEU A 181 0.38 -13.73 -5.88
N VAL A 182 -0.36 -12.76 -5.36
CA VAL A 182 -0.23 -11.35 -5.76
C VAL A 182 1.14 -10.80 -5.36
N ASP A 183 1.61 -11.07 -4.14
CA ASP A 183 2.94 -10.64 -3.69
C ASP A 183 4.06 -11.22 -4.57
N ALA A 184 3.94 -12.50 -4.96
CA ALA A 184 4.90 -13.13 -5.86
C ALA A 184 4.86 -12.54 -7.28
N ALA A 185 3.67 -12.21 -7.78
CA ALA A 185 3.50 -11.58 -9.09
C ALA A 185 4.03 -10.14 -9.10
N ASP A 186 3.72 -9.34 -8.08
CA ASP A 186 4.26 -7.99 -7.88
C ASP A 186 5.79 -8.03 -7.87
N SER A 187 6.39 -8.89 -7.05
CA SER A 187 7.85 -9.01 -6.96
C SER A 187 8.50 -9.34 -8.31
N ASP A 188 7.94 -10.29 -9.07
CA ASP A 188 8.49 -10.68 -10.37
C ASP A 188 8.31 -9.59 -11.43
N VAL A 189 7.13 -8.95 -11.47
CA VAL A 189 6.85 -7.82 -12.36
C VAL A 189 7.77 -6.64 -12.02
N GLY A 190 7.93 -6.28 -10.75
CA GLY A 190 8.84 -5.22 -10.31
C GLY A 190 10.30 -5.48 -10.67
N ARG A 191 10.78 -6.73 -10.56
CA ARG A 191 12.13 -7.11 -11.03
C ARG A 191 12.27 -7.03 -12.54
N TYR A 192 11.25 -7.49 -13.28
CA TYR A 192 11.21 -7.35 -14.73
C TYR A 192 11.30 -5.87 -15.15
N GLU A 193 10.53 -5.00 -14.51
CA GLU A 193 10.53 -3.56 -14.77
C GLU A 193 11.87 -2.91 -14.43
N LEU A 194 12.51 -3.27 -13.31
CA LEU A 194 13.84 -2.78 -12.97
C LEU A 194 14.86 -3.09 -14.08
N ALA A 195 14.85 -4.33 -14.59
CA ALA A 195 15.74 -4.72 -15.69
C ALA A 195 15.44 -3.99 -17.01
N VAL A 196 14.18 -3.61 -17.27
CA VAL A 196 13.78 -2.84 -18.45
C VAL A 196 14.16 -1.37 -18.31
N HIS A 197 13.87 -0.75 -17.16
CA HIS A 197 14.03 0.70 -16.97
C HIS A 197 15.44 1.11 -16.52
N PHE A 198 16.27 0.15 -16.07
CA PHE A 198 17.67 0.33 -15.72
C PHE A 198 18.56 -0.72 -16.42
N PRO A 199 18.66 -0.68 -17.77
CA PRO A 199 19.31 -1.74 -18.55
C PRO A 199 20.81 -1.95 -18.22
N ASP A 200 21.49 -0.90 -17.74
CA ASP A 200 22.92 -0.96 -17.41
C ASP A 200 23.19 -1.38 -15.96
N ALA A 201 22.16 -1.53 -15.12
CA ALA A 201 22.30 -1.86 -13.71
C ALA A 201 22.46 -3.37 -13.43
N GLY A 202 22.33 -4.22 -14.46
CA GLY A 202 22.56 -5.66 -14.36
C GLY A 202 21.51 -6.41 -13.54
N HIS A 203 20.28 -5.87 -13.43
CA HIS A 203 19.19 -6.54 -12.75
C HIS A 203 18.78 -7.84 -13.46
N GLU A 204 18.44 -8.86 -12.68
CA GLU A 204 17.84 -10.08 -13.19
C GLU A 204 16.48 -9.75 -13.83
N LYS A 205 16.26 -10.24 -15.05
CA LYS A 205 14.99 -10.11 -15.75
C LYS A 205 14.24 -11.46 -15.69
N PRO A 206 13.32 -11.66 -14.73
CA PRO A 206 12.56 -12.91 -14.64
C PRO A 206 11.68 -13.10 -15.88
N ALA A 207 11.36 -14.35 -16.19
CA ALA A 207 10.32 -14.68 -17.15
C ALA A 207 8.95 -14.48 -16.48
N LEU A 208 8.03 -13.82 -17.19
CA LEU A 208 6.63 -13.65 -16.77
C LEU A 208 5.75 -14.61 -17.56
N GLU A 209 4.63 -15.03 -16.96
CA GLU A 209 3.66 -15.93 -17.59
C GLU A 209 2.79 -15.20 -18.63
N TYR A 210 2.54 -13.88 -18.46
CA TYR A 210 1.96 -13.04 -19.52
C TYR A 210 3.04 -12.28 -20.31
N ASP A 211 2.71 -11.89 -21.55
CA ASP A 211 3.59 -11.04 -22.39
C ASP A 211 3.34 -9.54 -22.08
N PRO A 212 4.32 -8.83 -21.48
CA PRO A 212 4.18 -7.40 -21.18
C PRO A 212 4.05 -6.51 -22.41
N GLY A 213 4.56 -6.97 -23.56
CA GLY A 213 4.51 -6.22 -24.83
C GLY A 213 3.10 -6.07 -25.41
N VAL A 214 2.12 -6.79 -24.87
CA VAL A 214 0.71 -6.74 -25.31
C VAL A 214 0.02 -5.45 -24.86
N LEU A 215 0.49 -4.81 -23.77
CA LEU A 215 -0.08 -3.53 -23.36
C LEU A 215 0.36 -2.42 -24.32
N GLY A 216 -0.61 -1.81 -24.99
CA GLY A 216 -0.39 -0.73 -25.95
C GLY A 216 0.10 0.57 -25.30
N GLY A 217 0.34 1.58 -26.15
CA GLY A 217 0.81 2.91 -25.74
C GLY A 217 -0.25 3.83 -25.12
N ASP A 218 -1.38 3.29 -24.67
CA ASP A 218 -2.46 4.10 -24.08
C ASP A 218 -1.99 4.80 -22.80
N ALA A 219 -2.74 5.84 -22.40
CA ALA A 219 -2.52 6.54 -21.15
C ALA A 219 -2.71 5.58 -19.97
N ALA A 220 -1.90 5.74 -18.92
CA ALA A 220 -1.84 4.77 -17.82
C ALA A 220 -3.16 4.66 -17.03
N ASP A 221 -3.89 5.78 -16.87
CA ASP A 221 -5.22 5.82 -16.27
C ASP A 221 -6.26 5.08 -17.13
N GLU A 222 -6.24 5.27 -18.45
CA GLU A 222 -7.12 4.55 -19.37
C GLU A 222 -6.85 3.05 -19.38
N LEU A 223 -5.58 2.63 -19.32
CA LEU A 223 -5.18 1.22 -19.17
C LEU A 223 -5.76 0.63 -17.89
N PHE A 224 -5.59 1.34 -16.77
CA PHE A 224 -6.06 0.91 -15.47
C PHE A 224 -7.59 0.79 -15.44
N LEU A 225 -8.31 1.83 -15.85
CA LEU A 225 -9.78 1.85 -15.86
C LEU A 225 -10.37 0.84 -16.83
N ARG A 226 -9.69 0.53 -17.94
CA ARG A 226 -10.11 -0.53 -18.85
C ARG A 226 -9.96 -1.90 -18.20
N ARG A 227 -8.84 -2.14 -17.51
CA ARG A 227 -8.63 -3.40 -16.76
C ARG A 227 -9.62 -3.54 -15.61
N ALA A 228 -9.85 -2.47 -14.84
CA ALA A 228 -10.85 -2.43 -13.76
C ALA A 228 -12.25 -2.84 -14.27
N ARG A 229 -12.71 -2.20 -15.34
CA ARG A 229 -13.99 -2.53 -15.99
C ARG A 229 -14.06 -3.98 -16.49
N ALA A 230 -12.98 -4.50 -17.06
CA ALA A 230 -12.93 -5.90 -17.51
C ALA A 230 -13.04 -6.91 -16.34
N LEU A 231 -12.65 -6.51 -15.13
CA LEU A 231 -12.71 -7.32 -13.91
C LEU A 231 -13.99 -7.08 -13.09
N GLY A 232 -14.83 -6.12 -13.49
CA GLY A 232 -16.01 -5.70 -12.74
C GLY A 232 -15.65 -4.99 -11.42
N VAL A 233 -14.58 -4.19 -11.43
CA VAL A 233 -14.23 -3.24 -10.37
C VAL A 233 -14.77 -1.88 -10.81
N GLU A 234 -15.76 -1.36 -10.08
CA GLU A 234 -16.44 -0.08 -10.34
C GLU A 234 -16.43 0.79 -9.08
#